data_AF-A0A9P3PD23-F1
#
_entry.id   AF-A0A9P3PD23-F1
#
_cell.length_a   1.000
_cell.length_b   1.000
_cell.length_c   1.000
_cell.angle_alpha   90.00
_cell.angle_beta   90.00
_cell.angle_gamma   90.00
#
_symmetry.space_group_name_H-M   'P 1'
#
loop_
_entity.id
_entity.type
_entity.pdbx_description
1 polymer ?
#
loop_
_entity_poly.entity_id
_entity_poly.type
_entity_poly.pdbx_seq_one_letter_code
_entity_poly.pdbx_strand_id
1 'polypeptide(L)'
;MSVHRTPRRALQTEQSIKDPSTSSSQSSDSTSISLAHPKDPAGDPKAPQSFATGDGSESPSAPSPSKPTAQFSPDQPLTDISNISSVPSTELAPSHALGYSNPPFHTHAFFTALEKTFPTPTARGLMRATRALLVDRLSKVRREGLTRKDLDNQAYLFRAALNELRAEITMMTKNDSATIRTATAALRRDVDRLDVKMKEDIGTLKHEIQMDVDSRKNEAKADLKQRDIVMEELLSKAIVSVSDLRTAVEEVKWENMRRAVLTLSAFVLVIIISMEVRPKPKPPAPAPPPPTRNGGEQPPAEGALEKAEWT
;
A
#
# COMPACT_ATOMS: atom_id res chain seq x y z
N MET A 1 -30.24 -60.84 -17.07
CA MET A 1 -31.19 -59.73 -16.85
C MET A 1 -30.52 -58.77 -15.88
N SER A 2 -30.36 -57.48 -16.12
CA SER A 2 -30.86 -56.66 -17.24
C SER A 2 -29.73 -55.82 -17.85
N VAL A 3 -29.83 -55.56 -19.16
CA VAL A 3 -28.94 -54.67 -19.91
C VAL A 3 -29.71 -53.40 -20.20
N HIS A 4 -29.16 -52.23 -19.87
CA HIS A 4 -29.63 -50.96 -20.42
C HIS A 4 -28.52 -50.29 -21.22
N ARG A 5 -28.83 -49.92 -22.46
CA ARG A 5 -27.91 -49.40 -23.46
C ARG A 5 -28.53 -48.14 -24.08
N THR A 6 -27.67 -47.21 -24.52
CA THR A 6 -27.96 -46.10 -25.47
C THR A 6 -28.90 -44.98 -25.01
N PRO A 7 -28.88 -43.78 -25.66
CA PRO A 7 -27.98 -43.33 -26.72
C PRO A 7 -27.26 -41.98 -26.50
N ARG A 8 -26.20 -41.81 -27.30
CA ARG A 8 -25.46 -40.57 -27.59
C ARG A 8 -26.28 -39.68 -28.53
N ARG A 9 -26.43 -38.38 -28.26
CA ARG A 9 -26.97 -37.39 -29.21
C ARG A 9 -25.96 -36.28 -29.47
N ALA A 10 -25.64 -36.06 -30.73
CA ALA A 10 -24.82 -34.93 -31.16
C ALA A 10 -25.69 -33.68 -31.34
N LEU A 11 -25.11 -32.51 -31.06
CA LEU A 11 -25.48 -31.26 -31.70
C LEU A 11 -24.21 -30.62 -32.23
N GLN A 12 -24.31 -30.13 -33.46
CA GLN A 12 -23.25 -29.61 -34.29
C GLN A 12 -23.56 -28.13 -34.51
N THR A 13 -22.61 -27.26 -34.19
CA THR A 13 -22.72 -25.83 -34.50
C THR A 13 -21.38 -25.38 -35.04
N GLU A 14 -21.34 -25.07 -36.33
CA GLU A 14 -20.23 -24.32 -36.93
C GLU A 14 -20.20 -22.90 -36.37
N GLN A 15 -19.02 -22.28 -36.26
CA GLN A 15 -18.78 -21.01 -36.96
C GLN A 15 -17.30 -20.58 -36.96
N SER A 16 -16.83 -20.36 -38.19
CA SER A 16 -15.77 -19.43 -38.65
C SER A 16 -14.54 -19.14 -37.77
N ILE A 17 -13.39 -19.56 -38.29
CA ILE A 17 -12.08 -18.94 -38.09
C ILE A 17 -12.14 -17.45 -38.50
N LYS A 18 -11.38 -16.58 -37.80
CA LYS A 18 -11.01 -15.24 -38.27
C LYS A 18 -9.72 -14.76 -37.59
N ASP A 19 -8.70 -14.45 -38.37
CA ASP A 19 -7.39 -13.97 -37.88
C ASP A 19 -7.42 -12.50 -37.41
N PRO A 20 -6.50 -12.08 -36.52
CA PRO A 20 -6.40 -10.71 -36.04
C PRO A 20 -5.72 -9.76 -37.04
N SER A 21 -6.28 -8.55 -37.17
CA SER A 21 -5.82 -7.50 -38.07
C SER A 21 -4.43 -6.94 -37.71
N THR A 22 -3.62 -6.62 -38.72
CA THR A 22 -2.37 -5.85 -38.59
C THR A 22 -2.48 -4.52 -39.34
N SER A 23 -2.10 -3.42 -38.68
CA SER A 23 -1.75 -2.12 -39.28
C SER A 23 -1.10 -1.24 -38.18
N SER A 24 0.13 -0.70 -38.21
CA SER A 24 1.06 -0.23 -39.25
C SER A 24 1.02 1.29 -39.55
N SER A 25 1.80 2.07 -38.79
CA SER A 25 2.39 3.38 -39.14
C SER A 25 3.39 3.77 -38.04
N GLN A 26 4.71 3.74 -38.27
CA GLN A 26 5.57 4.82 -38.81
C GLN A 26 5.49 6.14 -38.00
N SER A 27 6.52 6.75 -37.37
CA SER A 27 8.01 6.75 -37.42
C SER A 27 8.65 7.98 -38.12
N SER A 28 9.09 8.96 -37.33
CA SER A 28 10.05 10.07 -37.59
C SER A 28 9.94 11.07 -36.41
N ASP A 29 10.94 11.75 -35.85
CA ASP A 29 12.42 11.79 -35.97
C ASP A 29 12.93 12.43 -34.64
N SER A 30 13.88 11.87 -33.88
CA SER A 30 15.36 11.84 -34.02
C SER A 30 16.12 13.12 -33.57
N THR A 31 17.31 12.93 -32.96
CA THR A 31 18.24 13.89 -32.29
C THR A 31 18.17 13.82 -30.74
N SER A 32 19.21 13.50 -29.96
CA SER A 32 20.68 13.56 -30.18
C SER A 32 21.49 12.47 -29.46
N ILE A 33 22.46 11.90 -30.19
CA ILE A 33 23.83 11.45 -29.80
C ILE A 33 24.08 11.05 -28.33
N SER A 34 24.47 9.79 -28.13
CA SER A 34 25.15 9.29 -26.93
C SER A 34 26.60 8.90 -27.28
N LEU A 35 27.57 9.27 -26.43
CA LEU A 35 28.99 8.93 -26.59
C LEU A 35 29.59 8.62 -25.21
N ALA A 36 30.43 7.58 -25.09
CA ALA A 36 30.89 7.08 -23.80
C ALA A 36 32.42 6.88 -23.71
N HIS A 37 33.02 7.38 -22.60
CA HIS A 37 34.32 6.98 -22.00
C HIS A 37 35.64 7.23 -22.79
N PRO A 38 36.86 7.13 -22.17
CA PRO A 38 37.25 7.14 -20.73
C PRO A 38 38.53 7.97 -20.34
N LYS A 39 38.80 8.08 -19.01
CA LYS A 39 40.11 8.01 -18.29
C LYS A 39 40.78 9.30 -17.71
N ASP A 40 41.25 9.16 -16.45
CA ASP A 40 41.96 10.05 -15.49
C ASP A 40 43.40 10.51 -15.86
N PRO A 41 44.18 11.34 -15.07
CA PRO A 41 43.99 11.82 -13.67
C PRO A 41 44.38 13.31 -13.33
N ALA A 42 44.33 13.64 -12.02
CA ALA A 42 45.09 14.64 -11.24
C ALA A 42 44.47 16.04 -10.94
N GLY A 43 44.67 16.59 -9.72
CA GLY A 43 44.32 18.00 -9.45
C GLY A 43 44.11 18.59 -8.04
N ASP A 44 44.33 17.89 -6.92
CA ASP A 44 44.45 18.42 -5.52
C ASP A 44 43.30 19.26 -4.84
N PRO A 45 43.28 19.37 -3.49
CA PRO A 45 42.07 19.72 -2.73
C PRO A 45 42.09 21.12 -2.06
N LYS A 46 40.95 21.52 -1.47
CA LYS A 46 40.85 22.67 -0.55
C LYS A 46 40.01 22.37 0.70
N ALA A 47 40.70 22.19 1.84
CA ALA A 47 40.13 22.35 3.19
C ALA A 47 40.09 23.86 3.56
N PRO A 48 39.44 24.35 4.65
CA PRO A 48 39.59 23.91 6.05
C PRO A 48 38.21 23.68 6.74
N GLN A 49 38.03 23.45 8.05
CA GLN A 49 38.88 23.55 9.26
C GLN A 49 38.78 22.27 10.14
N SER A 50 39.61 22.22 11.18
CA SER A 50 39.66 21.20 12.24
C SER A 50 39.18 21.74 13.59
N PHE A 51 38.48 20.92 14.37
CA PHE A 51 38.40 21.05 15.83
C PHE A 51 38.81 19.72 16.44
N ALA A 52 39.70 19.75 17.43
CA ALA A 52 40.17 18.56 18.12
C ALA A 52 40.09 18.77 19.63
N THR A 53 39.60 17.75 20.33
CA THR A 53 39.81 17.56 21.76
C THR A 53 40.02 16.07 22.00
N GLY A 54 41.08 15.70 22.72
CA GLY A 54 41.23 14.37 23.31
C GLY A 54 40.24 14.16 24.47
N ASP A 55 40.30 13.10 25.25
CA ASP A 55 41.35 12.08 25.44
C ASP A 55 40.68 10.83 26.10
N GLY A 56 41.37 9.69 26.19
CA GLY A 56 40.91 8.55 27.00
C GLY A 56 41.14 7.18 26.39
N SER A 57 42.24 6.53 26.80
CA SER A 57 42.53 5.12 26.49
C SER A 57 41.60 4.15 27.21
N GLU A 58 41.27 3.01 26.59
CA GLU A 58 41.60 1.70 27.17
C GLU A 58 41.55 0.55 26.15
N SER A 59 42.44 -0.43 26.33
CA SER A 59 42.51 -1.68 25.58
C SER A 59 42.95 -2.80 26.52
N PRO A 60 42.28 -3.96 26.46
CA PRO A 60 42.99 -5.22 26.68
C PRO A 60 42.79 -6.22 25.53
N SER A 61 43.75 -7.13 25.38
CA SER A 61 43.90 -8.01 24.21
C SER A 61 43.33 -9.42 24.41
N ALA A 62 42.62 -9.93 23.38
CA ALA A 62 42.55 -11.34 22.95
C ALA A 62 41.95 -12.41 23.92
N PRO A 63 41.55 -13.63 23.45
CA PRO A 63 41.69 -14.21 22.10
C PRO A 63 40.38 -14.74 21.43
N SER A 64 40.49 -15.16 20.16
CA SER A 64 39.45 -15.90 19.41
C SER A 64 39.26 -17.35 19.91
N PRO A 65 38.13 -18.04 19.60
CA PRO A 65 38.01 -18.72 18.30
C PRO A 65 36.59 -18.78 17.64
N SER A 66 36.59 -19.23 16.38
CA SER A 66 35.46 -19.82 15.61
C SER A 66 34.24 -18.97 15.21
N LYS A 67 34.21 -18.59 13.92
CA LYS A 67 32.96 -18.47 13.12
C LYS A 67 32.46 -19.90 12.76
N PRO A 68 31.17 -20.08 12.41
CA PRO A 68 30.78 -19.90 11.01
C PRO A 68 29.62 -18.90 10.83
N THR A 69 29.74 -18.05 9.80
CA THR A 69 28.65 -17.19 9.32
C THR A 69 27.67 -18.03 8.51
N ALA A 70 26.41 -18.11 8.93
CA ALA A 70 25.34 -18.72 8.13
C ALA A 70 24.95 -17.78 6.97
N GLN A 71 25.60 -17.99 5.82
CA GLN A 71 25.39 -17.20 4.61
C GLN A 71 24.22 -17.81 3.82
N PHE A 72 23.04 -17.18 3.84
CA PHE A 72 21.90 -17.59 3.03
C PHE A 72 22.21 -17.32 1.54
N SER A 73 22.57 -18.38 0.81
CA SER A 73 22.74 -18.36 -0.65
C SER A 73 21.44 -18.84 -1.31
N PRO A 74 20.71 -18.01 -2.08
CA PRO A 74 19.42 -18.38 -2.66
C PRO A 74 19.54 -19.11 -4.01
N ASP A 75 20.51 -20.01 -4.15
CA ASP A 75 20.73 -20.82 -5.37
C ASP A 75 21.34 -22.19 -5.03
N GLN A 76 20.54 -23.04 -4.35
CA GLN A 76 20.72 -24.49 -4.44
C GLN A 76 19.48 -25.12 -5.07
N PRO A 77 19.60 -25.86 -6.19
CA PRO A 77 18.53 -26.74 -6.61
C PRO A 77 18.37 -27.85 -5.57
N LEU A 78 17.14 -28.15 -5.14
CA LEU A 78 16.87 -29.32 -4.29
C LEU A 78 17.11 -30.61 -5.08
N THR A 79 18.35 -31.05 -5.15
CA THR A 79 18.77 -32.34 -5.74
C THR A 79 18.83 -33.42 -4.67
N ASP A 80 17.73 -33.63 -3.96
CA ASP A 80 17.68 -34.62 -2.85
C ASP A 80 16.40 -35.48 -2.83
N ILE A 81 15.88 -35.78 -4.02
CA ILE A 81 14.88 -36.87 -4.24
C ILE A 81 15.41 -37.89 -5.27
N SER A 82 16.60 -37.67 -5.84
CA SER A 82 17.24 -38.58 -6.81
C SER A 82 17.65 -39.94 -6.24
N ASN A 83 17.68 -40.11 -4.91
CA ASN A 83 18.20 -41.32 -4.27
C ASN A 83 17.19 -42.46 -4.08
N ILE A 84 16.00 -42.40 -4.69
CA ILE A 84 15.10 -43.58 -4.83
C ILE A 84 15.44 -44.43 -6.07
N SER A 85 16.55 -44.14 -6.76
CA SER A 85 16.99 -44.85 -7.97
C SER A 85 17.89 -46.05 -7.70
N SER A 86 17.48 -46.96 -6.80
CA SER A 86 17.98 -48.34 -6.79
C SER A 86 17.05 -49.27 -5.99
N VAL A 87 15.96 -49.73 -6.61
CA VAL A 87 15.70 -51.17 -6.44
C VAL A 87 16.86 -51.88 -7.15
N PRO A 88 17.58 -52.81 -6.52
CA PRO A 88 18.51 -53.62 -7.27
C PRO A 88 17.68 -54.32 -8.34
N SER A 89 18.12 -54.22 -9.60
CA SER A 89 17.73 -55.22 -10.59
C SER A 89 18.29 -56.54 -10.08
N THR A 90 17.49 -57.23 -9.25
CA THR A 90 17.65 -58.67 -9.06
C THR A 90 17.24 -59.28 -10.38
N GLU A 91 18.21 -59.25 -11.29
CA GLU A 91 18.41 -60.22 -12.34
C GLU A 91 18.48 -61.57 -11.63
N LEU A 92 17.29 -62.11 -11.39
CA LEU A 92 17.10 -63.48 -10.97
C LEU A 92 17.62 -64.30 -12.15
N ALA A 93 18.90 -64.67 -12.06
CA ALA A 93 19.51 -65.68 -12.91
C ALA A 93 18.51 -66.83 -13.06
N PRO A 94 18.28 -67.35 -14.28
CA PRO A 94 17.16 -68.23 -14.58
C PRO A 94 17.24 -69.48 -13.70
N SER A 95 16.54 -69.44 -12.56
CA SER A 95 16.60 -70.45 -11.54
C SER A 95 16.00 -71.71 -12.14
N HIS A 96 16.87 -72.65 -12.50
CA HIS A 96 16.58 -73.77 -13.39
C HIS A 96 15.19 -74.34 -13.13
N ALA A 97 14.43 -74.49 -14.21
CA ALA A 97 13.07 -74.99 -14.17
C ALA A 97 13.05 -76.44 -13.67
N LEU A 98 13.04 -76.61 -12.35
CA LEU A 98 12.54 -77.80 -11.67
C LEU A 98 11.02 -77.82 -11.85
N GLY A 99 10.62 -78.08 -13.09
CA GLY A 99 9.26 -78.46 -13.42
C GLY A 99 8.91 -79.66 -12.57
N TYR A 100 7.72 -79.62 -11.98
CA TYR A 100 7.22 -80.66 -11.08
C TYR A 100 7.05 -81.97 -11.86
N SER A 101 8.14 -82.74 -11.96
CA SER A 101 8.14 -84.02 -12.66
C SER A 101 7.28 -84.99 -11.86
N ASN A 102 6.23 -85.48 -12.51
CA ASN A 102 5.29 -86.41 -11.92
C ASN A 102 6.04 -87.65 -11.38
N PRO A 103 6.04 -87.93 -10.07
CA PRO A 103 6.82 -89.03 -9.52
C PRO A 103 6.37 -90.36 -10.14
N PRO A 104 7.30 -91.17 -10.70
CA PRO A 104 6.93 -92.37 -11.42
C PRO A 104 6.34 -93.43 -10.48
N PHE A 105 5.04 -93.72 -10.65
CA PHE A 105 4.40 -94.81 -9.90
C PHE A 105 4.78 -96.17 -10.49
N HIS A 106 5.74 -96.84 -9.85
CA HIS A 106 6.23 -98.16 -10.25
C HIS A 106 5.21 -99.28 -9.93
N THR A 107 4.22 -99.45 -10.83
CA THR A 107 3.14 -100.46 -10.69
C THR A 107 3.65 -101.89 -10.49
N HIS A 108 4.78 -102.27 -11.09
CA HIS A 108 5.34 -103.61 -10.95
C HIS A 108 5.86 -103.85 -9.53
N ALA A 109 6.72 -102.97 -9.01
CA ALA A 109 7.26 -103.08 -7.66
C ALA A 109 6.16 -103.07 -6.59
N PHE A 110 5.13 -102.22 -6.75
CA PHE A 110 3.97 -102.20 -5.87
C PHE A 110 3.16 -103.50 -5.94
N PHE A 111 2.98 -104.07 -7.14
CA PHE A 111 2.28 -105.34 -7.32
C PHE A 111 3.05 -106.52 -6.69
N THR A 112 4.37 -106.64 -6.93
CA THR A 112 5.22 -107.68 -6.34
C THR A 112 5.28 -107.60 -4.81
N ALA A 113 5.12 -106.40 -4.22
CA ALA A 113 5.00 -106.26 -2.77
C ALA A 113 3.64 -106.77 -2.24
N LEU A 114 2.54 -106.49 -2.95
CA LEU A 114 1.20 -106.94 -2.57
C LEU A 114 0.95 -108.44 -2.75
N GLU A 115 1.56 -109.05 -3.78
CA GLU A 115 1.41 -110.48 -4.08
C GLU A 115 1.99 -111.40 -2.99
N LYS A 116 2.88 -110.88 -2.13
CA LYS A 116 3.40 -111.60 -0.95
C LYS A 116 2.39 -111.71 0.20
N THR A 117 1.31 -110.93 0.18
CA THR A 117 0.36 -110.80 1.30
C THR A 117 -1.08 -111.02 0.89
N PHE A 118 -1.41 -110.83 -0.39
CA PHE A 118 -2.78 -110.97 -0.92
C PHE A 118 -2.81 -111.82 -2.18
N PRO A 119 -3.90 -112.57 -2.43
CA PRO A 119 -4.11 -113.26 -3.69
C PRO A 119 -3.96 -112.32 -4.91
N THR A 120 -3.34 -112.82 -5.97
CA THR A 120 -3.10 -112.13 -7.26
C THR A 120 -4.29 -111.29 -7.78
N PRO A 121 -5.58 -111.72 -7.76
CA PRO A 121 -6.69 -110.87 -8.19
C PRO A 121 -6.90 -109.64 -7.28
N THR A 122 -6.78 -109.80 -5.96
CA THR A 122 -6.94 -108.73 -4.96
C THR A 122 -5.79 -107.73 -5.04
N ALA A 123 -4.54 -108.21 -5.13
CA ALA A 123 -3.37 -107.38 -5.34
C ALA A 123 -3.46 -106.53 -6.63
N ARG A 124 -3.99 -107.12 -7.71
CA ARG A 124 -4.21 -106.44 -9.01
C ARG A 124 -5.30 -105.37 -8.92
N GLY A 125 -6.38 -105.65 -8.17
CA GLY A 125 -7.44 -104.69 -7.90
C GLY A 125 -6.93 -103.48 -7.11
N LEU A 126 -6.21 -103.73 -6.01
CA LEU A 126 -5.65 -102.68 -5.17
C LEU A 126 -4.64 -101.80 -5.91
N MET A 127 -3.74 -102.39 -6.71
CA MET A 127 -2.79 -101.63 -7.56
C MET A 127 -3.49 -100.73 -8.59
N ARG A 128 -4.60 -101.19 -9.19
CA ARG A 128 -5.39 -100.36 -10.11
C ARG A 128 -6.12 -99.22 -9.37
N ALA A 129 -6.66 -99.50 -8.18
CA ALA A 129 -7.33 -98.50 -7.35
C ALA A 129 -6.37 -97.41 -6.85
N THR A 130 -5.19 -97.77 -6.34
CA THR A 130 -4.19 -96.79 -5.89
C THR A 130 -3.65 -95.97 -7.06
N ARG A 131 -3.40 -96.58 -8.23
CA ARG A 131 -3.04 -95.85 -9.46
C ARG A 131 -4.12 -94.86 -9.86
N ALA A 132 -5.40 -95.24 -9.83
CA ALA A 132 -6.51 -94.36 -10.18
C ALA A 132 -6.61 -93.17 -9.20
N LEU A 133 -6.50 -93.43 -7.89
CA LEU A 133 -6.53 -92.38 -6.87
C LEU A 133 -5.34 -91.42 -6.98
N LEU A 134 -4.13 -91.93 -7.27
CA LEU A 134 -2.94 -91.11 -7.52
C LEU A 134 -3.12 -90.21 -8.75
N VAL A 135 -3.65 -90.75 -9.85
CA VAL A 135 -3.93 -89.98 -11.07
C VAL A 135 -5.00 -88.93 -10.83
N ASP A 136 -6.08 -89.24 -10.10
CA ASP A 136 -7.13 -88.27 -9.77
C ASP A 136 -6.60 -87.14 -8.88
N ARG A 137 -5.95 -87.48 -7.75
CA ARG A 137 -5.38 -86.49 -6.83
C ARG A 137 -4.33 -85.61 -7.49
N LEU A 138 -3.44 -86.18 -8.31
CA LEU A 138 -2.48 -85.39 -9.09
C LEU A 138 -3.18 -84.51 -10.13
N SER A 139 -4.23 -85.01 -10.80
CA SER A 139 -5.00 -84.22 -11.76
C SER A 139 -5.78 -83.10 -11.08
N LYS A 140 -6.20 -83.27 -9.81
CA LYS A 140 -6.74 -82.21 -8.97
C LYS A 140 -5.66 -81.18 -8.62
N VAL A 141 -4.52 -81.61 -8.09
CA VAL A 141 -3.36 -80.72 -7.78
C VAL A 141 -2.84 -79.99 -9.01
N ARG A 142 -2.88 -80.56 -10.22
CA ARG A 142 -2.50 -79.86 -11.47
C ARG A 142 -3.53 -78.80 -11.90
N ARG A 143 -4.81 -78.95 -11.53
CA ARG A 143 -5.89 -78.02 -11.87
C ARG A 143 -6.04 -76.89 -10.84
N GLU A 144 -5.75 -77.17 -9.57
CA GLU A 144 -5.85 -76.22 -8.46
C GLU A 144 -4.49 -75.59 -8.09
N GLY A 145 -3.38 -76.24 -8.44
CA GLY A 145 -2.04 -75.78 -8.13
C GLY A 145 -1.55 -74.71 -9.12
N LEU A 146 -1.18 -73.56 -8.58
CA LEU A 146 -0.57 -72.48 -9.35
C LEU A 146 0.77 -72.94 -9.95
N THR A 147 0.90 -72.90 -11.27
CA THR A 147 2.18 -73.23 -11.91
C THR A 147 3.20 -72.13 -11.65
N ARG A 148 4.47 -72.48 -11.44
CA ARG A 148 5.56 -71.48 -11.25
C ARG A 148 5.56 -70.41 -12.34
N LYS A 149 5.36 -70.82 -13.60
CA LYS A 149 5.26 -69.93 -14.76
C LYS A 149 4.16 -68.86 -14.62
N ASP A 150 3.02 -69.20 -14.01
CA ASP A 150 1.95 -68.21 -13.81
C ASP A 150 2.30 -67.22 -12.70
N LEU A 151 2.93 -67.69 -11.61
CA LEU A 151 3.48 -66.82 -10.56
C LEU A 151 4.55 -65.89 -11.12
N ASP A 152 5.47 -66.39 -11.94
CA ASP A 152 6.53 -65.60 -12.59
C ASP A 152 5.95 -64.54 -13.55
N ASN A 153 4.90 -64.89 -14.30
CA ASN A 153 4.18 -63.98 -15.18
C ASN A 153 3.43 -62.89 -14.40
N GLN A 154 2.72 -63.25 -13.32
CA GLN A 154 2.09 -62.28 -12.43
C GLN A 154 3.13 -61.35 -11.79
N ALA A 155 4.26 -61.89 -11.33
CA ALA A 155 5.37 -61.09 -10.78
C ALA A 155 5.97 -60.11 -11.81
N TYR A 156 6.06 -60.51 -13.08
CA TYR A 156 6.46 -59.60 -14.17
C TYR A 156 5.44 -58.46 -14.37
N LEU A 157 4.13 -58.77 -14.41
CA LEU A 157 3.08 -57.75 -14.53
C LEU A 157 3.07 -56.78 -13.34
N PHE A 158 3.23 -57.27 -12.11
CA PHE A 158 3.38 -56.41 -10.93
C PHE A 158 4.64 -55.52 -11.01
N ARG A 159 5.79 -56.06 -11.45
CA ARG A 159 7.00 -55.25 -11.65
C ARG A 159 6.82 -54.19 -12.74
N ALA A 160 6.12 -54.51 -13.83
CA ALA A 160 5.80 -53.56 -14.89
C ALA A 160 4.91 -52.41 -14.37
N ALA A 161 3.81 -52.73 -13.69
CA ALA A 161 2.90 -51.75 -13.11
C ALA A 161 3.58 -50.88 -12.01
N LEU A 162 4.46 -51.46 -11.19
CA LEU A 162 5.25 -50.70 -10.21
C LEU A 162 6.26 -49.76 -10.88
N ASN A 163 6.84 -50.15 -12.02
CA ASN A 163 7.76 -49.29 -12.77
C ASN A 163 7.01 -48.16 -13.49
N GLU A 164 5.82 -48.44 -14.02
CA GLU A 164 4.90 -47.44 -14.60
C GLU A 164 4.47 -46.42 -13.54
N LEU A 165 3.96 -46.88 -12.38
CA LEU A 165 3.60 -46.00 -11.25
C LEU A 165 4.79 -45.16 -10.76
N ARG A 166 6.01 -45.74 -10.71
CA ARG A 166 7.22 -44.99 -10.33
C ARG A 166 7.56 -43.91 -11.36
N ALA A 167 7.41 -44.21 -12.64
CA ALA A 167 7.63 -43.26 -13.73
C ALA A 167 6.58 -42.13 -13.70
N GLU A 168 5.31 -42.47 -13.48
CA GLU A 168 4.20 -41.52 -13.35
C GLU A 168 4.42 -40.56 -12.17
N ILE A 169 4.68 -41.08 -10.96
CA ILE A 169 4.98 -40.26 -9.76
C ILE A 169 6.21 -39.36 -10.00
N THR A 170 7.24 -39.89 -10.66
CA THR A 170 8.45 -39.11 -11.00
C THR A 170 8.14 -37.99 -12.00
N MET A 171 7.28 -38.25 -13.00
CA MET A 171 6.86 -37.25 -13.98
C MET A 171 5.96 -36.19 -13.35
N MET A 172 4.97 -36.59 -12.54
CA MET A 172 4.10 -35.70 -11.77
C MET A 172 4.93 -34.78 -10.88
N THR A 173 5.82 -35.32 -10.05
CA THR A 173 6.68 -34.54 -9.14
C THR A 173 7.54 -33.52 -9.89
N LYS A 174 8.05 -33.88 -11.08
CA LYS A 174 8.80 -32.95 -11.95
C LYS A 174 7.92 -31.85 -12.53
N ASN A 175 6.69 -32.16 -12.92
CA ASN A 175 5.69 -31.21 -13.42
C ASN A 175 5.26 -30.24 -12.31
N ASP A 176 4.92 -30.74 -11.12
CA ASP A 176 4.57 -29.92 -9.96
C ASP A 176 5.73 -28.99 -9.58
N SER A 177 6.96 -29.51 -9.57
CA SER A 177 8.18 -28.71 -9.35
C SER A 177 8.40 -27.64 -10.43
N ALA A 178 8.04 -27.89 -11.69
CA ALA A 178 8.10 -26.89 -12.76
C ALA A 178 6.99 -25.83 -12.61
N THR A 179 5.78 -26.25 -12.24
CA THR A 179 4.63 -25.39 -11.98
C THR A 179 4.89 -24.45 -10.81
N ILE A 180 5.36 -24.97 -9.67
CA ILE A 180 5.74 -24.18 -8.49
C ILE A 180 6.84 -23.17 -8.84
N ARG A 181 7.88 -23.58 -9.57
CA ARG A 181 8.94 -22.65 -10.02
C ARG A 181 8.41 -21.55 -10.92
N THR A 182 7.50 -21.87 -11.84
CA THR A 182 6.87 -20.89 -12.74
C THR A 182 5.98 -19.91 -11.96
N ALA A 183 5.13 -20.40 -11.07
CA ALA A 183 4.28 -19.58 -10.19
C ALA A 183 5.12 -18.67 -9.27
N THR A 184 6.19 -19.19 -8.68
CA THR A 184 7.12 -18.40 -7.85
C THR A 184 7.83 -17.31 -8.66
N ALA A 185 8.21 -17.61 -9.91
CA ALA A 185 8.84 -16.64 -10.81
C ALA A 185 7.84 -15.58 -11.35
N ALA A 186 6.55 -15.91 -11.46
CA ALA A 186 5.50 -14.93 -11.73
C ALA A 186 5.30 -14.01 -10.51
N LEU A 187 5.09 -14.59 -9.31
CA LEU A 187 4.88 -13.84 -8.07
C LEU A 187 6.03 -12.87 -7.77
N ARG A 188 7.30 -13.24 -8.02
CA ARG A 188 8.43 -12.31 -7.90
C ARG A 188 8.28 -11.09 -8.81
N ARG A 189 7.94 -11.29 -10.09
CA ARG A 189 7.71 -10.18 -11.04
C ARG A 189 6.54 -9.30 -10.63
N ASP A 190 5.50 -9.88 -10.04
CA ASP A 190 4.36 -9.11 -9.53
C ASP A 190 4.74 -8.27 -8.30
N VAL A 191 5.59 -8.80 -7.40
CA VAL A 191 6.18 -8.05 -6.28
C VAL A 191 7.10 -6.92 -6.77
N ASP A 192 7.99 -7.20 -7.72
CA ASP A 192 8.89 -6.19 -8.30
C ASP A 192 8.08 -5.07 -9.00
N ARG A 193 7.03 -5.45 -9.74
CA ARG A 193 6.10 -4.51 -10.38
C ARG A 193 5.34 -3.67 -9.34
N LEU A 194 4.93 -4.27 -8.23
CA LEU A 194 4.22 -3.57 -7.15
C LEU A 194 5.15 -2.60 -6.40
N ASP A 195 6.41 -2.96 -6.16
CA ASP A 195 7.40 -2.07 -5.54
C ASP A 195 7.70 -0.85 -6.43
N VAL A 196 7.92 -1.05 -7.74
CA VAL A 196 8.10 0.04 -8.70
C VAL A 196 6.87 0.95 -8.73
N LYS A 197 5.66 0.38 -8.83
CA LYS A 197 4.42 1.16 -8.81
C LYS A 197 4.25 1.92 -7.50
N MET A 198 4.50 1.30 -6.34
CA MET A 198 4.34 1.95 -5.05
C MET A 198 5.32 3.13 -4.91
N LYS A 199 6.54 3.03 -5.45
CA LYS A 199 7.51 4.13 -5.50
C LYS A 199 7.07 5.27 -6.42
N GLU A 200 6.48 4.94 -7.57
CA GLU A 200 5.87 5.91 -8.50
C GLU A 200 4.67 6.64 -7.87
N ASP A 201 3.74 5.89 -7.27
CA ASP A 201 2.55 6.43 -6.58
C ASP A 201 2.97 7.34 -5.40
N ILE A 202 3.93 6.91 -4.56
CA ILE A 202 4.48 7.72 -3.45
C ILE A 202 5.21 8.96 -3.98
N GLY A 203 5.98 8.84 -5.06
CA GLY A 203 6.67 9.97 -5.69
C GLY A 203 5.69 11.02 -6.22
N THR A 204 4.61 10.55 -6.86
CA THR A 204 3.52 11.37 -7.39
C THR A 204 2.77 12.09 -6.28
N LEU A 205 2.31 11.36 -5.25
CA LEU A 205 1.64 11.94 -4.08
C LEU A 205 2.53 12.94 -3.34
N LYS A 206 3.82 12.67 -3.20
CA LYS A 206 4.77 13.62 -2.62
C LYS A 206 4.87 14.91 -3.44
N HIS A 207 4.90 14.80 -4.77
CA HIS A 207 4.96 15.96 -5.66
C HIS A 207 3.66 16.77 -5.63
N GLU A 208 2.51 16.10 -5.66
CA GLU A 208 1.17 16.70 -5.52
C GLU A 208 1.04 17.46 -4.19
N ILE A 209 1.36 16.82 -3.06
CA ILE A 209 1.36 17.47 -1.74
C ILE A 209 2.32 18.67 -1.69
N GLN A 210 3.51 18.55 -2.30
CA GLN A 210 4.46 19.67 -2.35
C GLN A 210 3.91 20.85 -3.18
N MET A 211 3.31 20.57 -4.33
CA MET A 211 2.67 21.56 -5.19
C MET A 211 1.50 22.25 -4.46
N ASP A 212 0.65 21.48 -3.77
CA ASP A 212 -0.45 22.01 -2.96
C ASP A 212 0.02 22.89 -1.80
N VAL A 213 1.08 22.48 -1.10
CA VAL A 213 1.68 23.25 0.00
C VAL A 213 2.30 24.54 -0.51
N ASP A 214 3.08 24.49 -1.60
CA ASP A 214 3.69 25.70 -2.17
C ASP A 214 2.63 26.62 -2.83
N SER A 215 1.55 26.06 -3.40
CA SER A 215 0.38 26.79 -3.90
C SER A 215 -0.33 27.54 -2.77
N ARG A 216 -0.75 26.85 -1.70
CA ARG A 216 -1.38 27.47 -0.51
C ARG A 216 -0.48 28.50 0.18
N LYS A 217 0.83 28.26 0.20
CA LYS A 217 1.83 29.21 0.73
C LYS A 217 2.01 30.43 -0.15
N ASN A 218 1.88 30.29 -1.47
CA ASN A 218 1.88 31.40 -2.41
C ASN A 218 0.56 32.20 -2.31
N GLU A 219 -0.58 31.51 -2.24
CA GLU A 219 -1.90 32.09 -1.98
C GLU A 219 -1.87 32.92 -0.69
N ALA A 220 -1.50 32.32 0.45
CA ALA A 220 -1.40 33.02 1.74
C ALA A 220 -0.44 34.24 1.70
N LYS A 221 0.65 34.17 0.92
CA LYS A 221 1.55 35.33 0.72
C LYS A 221 0.93 36.43 -0.14
N ALA A 222 0.17 36.07 -1.18
CA ALA A 222 -0.58 37.05 -1.97
C ALA A 222 -1.67 37.70 -1.12
N ASP A 223 -2.36 36.90 -0.31
CA ASP A 223 -3.39 37.31 0.64
C ASP A 223 -2.86 38.28 1.71
N LEU A 224 -1.64 38.05 2.22
CA LEU A 224 -0.97 39.00 3.13
C LEU A 224 -0.61 40.30 2.42
N LYS A 225 0.04 40.24 1.25
CA LYS A 225 0.36 41.43 0.45
C LYS A 225 -0.88 42.25 0.09
N GLN A 226 -1.99 41.60 -0.21
CA GLN A 226 -3.26 42.28 -0.49
C GLN A 226 -3.78 43.03 0.73
N ARG A 227 -3.65 42.46 1.94
CA ARG A 227 -3.98 43.16 3.20
C ARG A 227 -3.02 44.32 3.48
N ASP A 228 -1.74 44.17 3.19
CA ASP A 228 -0.74 45.23 3.34
C ASP A 228 -1.07 46.43 2.42
N ILE A 229 -1.36 46.18 1.15
CA ILE A 229 -1.80 47.21 0.19
C ILE A 229 -3.07 47.94 0.68
N VAL A 230 -4.06 47.20 1.17
CA VAL A 230 -5.29 47.78 1.72
C VAL A 230 -5.02 48.61 2.97
N MET A 231 -4.07 48.21 3.83
CA MET A 231 -3.65 49.00 4.99
C MET A 231 -2.92 50.29 4.57
N GLU A 232 -2.06 50.24 3.56
CA GLU A 232 -1.39 51.43 3.00
C GLU A 232 -2.38 52.39 2.31
N GLU A 233 -3.39 51.88 1.60
CA GLU A 233 -4.47 52.68 1.01
C GLU A 233 -5.32 53.35 2.11
N LEU A 234 -5.72 52.60 3.14
CA LEU A 234 -6.47 53.12 4.29
C LEU A 234 -5.68 54.19 5.04
N LEU A 235 -4.39 53.98 5.27
CA LEU A 235 -3.50 54.96 5.90
C LEU A 235 -3.39 56.23 5.06
N SER A 236 -3.17 56.10 3.75
CA SER A 236 -3.09 57.22 2.82
C SER A 236 -4.39 58.02 2.80
N LYS A 237 -5.54 57.33 2.75
CA LYS A 237 -6.87 57.92 2.79
C LYS A 237 -7.18 58.61 4.13
N ALA A 238 -6.71 58.05 5.25
CA ALA A 238 -6.83 58.68 6.56
C ALA A 238 -5.99 59.96 6.68
N ILE A 239 -4.76 59.97 6.14
CA ILE A 239 -3.93 61.18 6.12
C ILE A 239 -4.60 62.29 5.29
N VAL A 240 -5.11 61.96 4.10
CA VAL A 240 -5.85 62.92 3.25
C VAL A 240 -7.08 63.44 3.98
N SER A 241 -7.92 62.58 4.56
CA SER A 241 -9.13 63.02 5.26
C SER A 241 -8.86 63.90 6.48
N VAL A 242 -7.75 63.68 7.20
CA VAL A 242 -7.28 64.57 8.27
C VAL A 242 -6.82 65.92 7.73
N SER A 243 -6.18 65.96 6.56
CA SER A 243 -5.80 67.20 5.88
C SER A 243 -7.03 67.99 5.41
N ASP A 244 -8.02 67.31 4.83
CA ASP A 244 -9.29 67.91 4.40
C ASP A 244 -10.05 68.46 5.61
N LEU A 245 -10.14 67.69 6.69
CA LEU A 245 -10.82 68.10 7.92
C LEU A 245 -10.12 69.31 8.59
N ARG A 246 -8.78 69.35 8.57
CA ARG A 246 -8.01 70.51 9.03
C ARG A 246 -8.29 71.74 8.16
N THR A 247 -8.35 71.57 6.84
CA THR A 247 -8.67 72.65 5.90
C THR A 247 -10.10 73.18 6.13
N ALA A 248 -11.07 72.28 6.35
CA ALA A 248 -12.45 72.65 6.71
C ALA A 248 -12.53 73.39 8.06
N VAL A 249 -11.72 73.00 9.06
CA VAL A 249 -11.62 73.76 10.32
C VAL A 249 -11.02 75.15 10.12
N GLU A 250 -10.01 75.28 9.26
CA GLU A 250 -9.43 76.58 8.91
C GLU A 250 -10.43 77.45 8.12
N GLU A 251 -11.21 76.87 7.19
CA GLU A 251 -12.30 77.54 6.48
C GLU A 251 -13.41 78.03 7.43
N VAL A 252 -13.88 77.18 8.35
CA VAL A 252 -14.87 77.57 9.38
C VAL A 252 -14.34 78.69 10.28
N LYS A 253 -13.05 78.68 10.62
CA LYS A 253 -12.40 79.78 11.37
C LYS A 253 -12.37 81.07 10.55
N TRP A 254 -12.06 81.01 9.26
CA TRP A 254 -12.08 82.18 8.36
C TRP A 254 -13.50 82.73 8.18
N GLU A 255 -14.49 81.88 7.98
CA GLU A 255 -15.89 82.28 7.83
C GLU A 255 -16.44 82.88 9.13
N ASN A 256 -16.14 82.29 10.29
CA ASN A 256 -16.50 82.87 11.58
C ASN A 256 -15.83 84.23 11.82
N MET A 257 -14.56 84.40 11.41
CA MET A 257 -13.87 85.68 11.46
C MET A 257 -14.54 86.73 10.54
N ARG A 258 -14.87 86.37 9.30
CA ARG A 258 -15.60 87.25 8.36
C ARG A 258 -16.95 87.68 8.94
N ARG A 259 -17.73 86.74 9.48
CA ARG A 259 -19.02 87.02 10.13
C ARG A 259 -18.85 87.95 11.33
N ALA A 260 -17.87 87.71 12.20
CA ALA A 260 -17.59 88.57 13.35
C ALA A 260 -17.18 89.99 12.96
N VAL A 261 -16.40 90.15 11.88
CA VAL A 261 -16.05 91.47 11.33
C VAL A 261 -17.28 92.19 10.76
N LEU A 262 -18.15 91.47 10.02
CA LEU A 262 -19.39 92.04 9.48
C LEU A 262 -20.37 92.44 10.58
N THR A 263 -20.57 91.63 11.61
CA THR A 263 -21.47 91.97 12.74
C THR A 263 -20.92 93.14 13.55
N LEU A 264 -19.61 93.19 13.81
CA LEU A 264 -18.97 94.33 14.47
C LEU A 264 -19.10 95.61 13.64
N SER A 265 -18.84 95.54 12.33
CA SER A 265 -19.00 96.67 11.42
C SER A 265 -20.45 97.19 11.39
N ALA A 266 -21.43 96.29 11.32
CA ALA A 266 -22.84 96.66 11.36
C ALA A 266 -23.22 97.29 12.72
N PHE A 267 -22.72 96.75 13.82
CA PHE A 267 -22.95 97.29 15.17
C PHE A 267 -22.42 98.72 15.34
N VAL A 268 -21.19 98.99 14.85
CA VAL A 268 -20.62 100.35 14.83
C VAL A 268 -21.48 101.30 13.99
N LEU A 269 -21.94 100.85 12.82
CA LEU A 269 -22.77 101.66 11.91
C LEU A 269 -24.13 102.00 12.55
N VAL A 270 -24.75 101.05 13.26
CA VAL A 270 -25.97 101.26 14.07
C VAL A 270 -25.72 102.24 15.22
N ILE A 271 -24.58 102.19 15.91
CA ILE A 271 -24.23 103.15 16.96
C ILE A 271 -24.13 104.57 16.39
N ILE A 272 -23.47 104.74 15.23
CA ILE A 272 -23.33 106.06 14.58
C ILE A 272 -24.71 106.62 14.22
N ILE A 273 -25.57 105.83 13.56
CA ILE A 273 -26.95 106.24 13.22
C ILE A 273 -27.75 106.57 14.50
N SER A 274 -27.62 105.75 15.55
CA SER A 274 -28.29 105.98 16.84
C SER A 274 -27.78 107.23 17.57
N MET A 275 -26.52 107.62 17.36
CA MET A 275 -25.99 108.88 17.90
C MET A 275 -26.51 110.10 17.11
N GLU A 276 -26.64 109.97 15.79
CA GLU A 276 -27.21 111.01 14.91
C GLU A 276 -28.71 111.23 15.20
N VAL A 277 -29.43 110.17 15.56
CA VAL A 277 -30.86 110.17 15.92
C VAL A 277 -31.09 110.53 17.41
N ARG A 278 -30.15 111.23 18.07
CA ARG A 278 -30.37 111.84 19.40
C ARG A 278 -30.98 113.24 19.29
N PRO A 279 -32.30 113.45 19.48
CA PRO A 279 -32.84 114.79 19.69
C PRO A 279 -32.24 115.42 20.96
N LYS A 280 -31.82 116.69 20.86
CA LYS A 280 -31.16 117.42 21.95
C LYS A 280 -32.11 117.66 23.15
N PRO A 281 -31.63 117.58 24.40
CA PRO A 281 -32.44 117.79 25.60
C PRO A 281 -32.76 119.29 25.85
N LYS A 282 -33.84 119.55 26.61
CA LYS A 282 -34.31 120.89 26.99
C LYS A 282 -33.85 121.26 28.43
N PRO A 283 -33.34 122.48 28.71
CA PRO A 283 -32.77 122.84 30.04
C PRO A 283 -33.82 123.25 31.13
N PRO A 284 -33.40 123.37 32.42
CA PRO A 284 -34.30 123.46 33.60
C PRO A 284 -34.25 124.79 34.39
N ALA A 285 -35.24 125.01 35.28
CA ALA A 285 -35.22 125.86 36.51
C ALA A 285 -36.59 125.76 37.26
N PRO A 286 -36.76 126.25 38.51
CA PRO A 286 -36.04 125.89 39.75
C PRO A 286 -36.98 125.53 40.95
N ALA A 287 -36.43 124.96 42.04
CA ALA A 287 -37.08 124.81 43.37
C ALA A 287 -36.90 126.10 44.23
N PRO A 288 -37.23 126.23 45.56
CA PRO A 288 -37.66 125.26 46.62
C PRO A 288 -38.68 125.90 47.65
N PRO A 289 -38.70 125.71 49.01
CA PRO A 289 -38.38 124.60 49.95
C PRO A 289 -39.61 124.25 50.91
N PRO A 290 -39.54 123.87 52.23
CA PRO A 290 -40.36 122.78 52.84
C PRO A 290 -41.16 123.25 54.12
N PRO A 291 -41.57 122.46 55.18
CA PRO A 291 -41.37 121.02 55.52
C PRO A 291 -42.53 120.25 56.23
N THR A 292 -42.22 119.04 56.77
CA THR A 292 -42.91 118.25 57.84
C THR A 292 -44.22 117.50 57.49
N ARG A 293 -44.63 116.35 58.10
CA ARG A 293 -44.09 115.44 59.17
C ARG A 293 -44.88 114.10 59.29
N ASN A 294 -44.19 112.98 59.61
CA ASN A 294 -44.66 111.67 60.19
C ASN A 294 -45.73 110.83 59.44
N GLY A 295 -45.82 109.49 59.60
CA GLY A 295 -44.99 108.51 60.33
C GLY A 295 -45.64 107.10 60.44
N GLY A 296 -44.90 106.09 60.94
CA GLY A 296 -45.33 104.68 61.21
C GLY A 296 -45.17 103.71 60.01
N GLU A 297 -44.83 102.42 60.16
CA GLU A 297 -44.38 101.62 61.32
C GLU A 297 -43.56 100.37 60.83
N GLN A 298 -43.08 99.48 61.72
CA GLN A 298 -41.93 98.58 61.51
C GLN A 298 -42.21 97.10 61.05
N PRO A 299 -41.14 96.33 60.68
CA PRO A 299 -41.19 94.91 60.26
C PRO A 299 -40.41 93.91 61.17
N PRO A 300 -40.67 92.60 60.99
CA PRO A 300 -39.63 91.55 60.93
C PRO A 300 -39.83 90.60 59.70
N ALA A 301 -39.06 89.55 59.40
CA ALA A 301 -37.64 89.15 59.51
C ALA A 301 -37.50 87.65 59.08
N GLU A 302 -36.32 87.21 58.58
CA GLU A 302 -35.85 85.80 58.38
C GLU A 302 -36.71 84.85 57.49
N GLY A 303 -36.26 83.76 56.85
CA GLY A 303 -34.99 83.03 56.66
C GLY A 303 -35.31 81.65 56.00
N ALA A 304 -34.41 80.77 55.54
CA ALA A 304 -32.98 80.80 55.18
C ALA A 304 -32.59 79.44 54.50
N LEU A 305 -31.44 79.34 53.79
CA LEU A 305 -30.78 78.10 53.28
C LEU A 305 -31.54 77.36 52.12
N GLU A 306 -30.99 76.42 51.32
CA GLU A 306 -29.78 75.58 51.34
C GLU A 306 -29.08 75.41 49.96
N LYS A 307 -27.77 75.10 49.99
CA LYS A 307 -26.94 74.12 49.21
C LYS A 307 -27.33 73.78 47.74
N ALA A 308 -26.45 73.86 46.73
CA ALA A 308 -25.09 73.29 46.51
C ALA A 308 -25.08 71.84 45.96
N GLU A 309 -24.01 71.52 45.19
CA GLU A 309 -23.61 70.18 44.66
C GLU A 309 -24.42 69.62 43.46
N TRP A 310 -23.87 68.88 42.49
CA TRP A 310 -22.52 68.75 41.87
C TRP A 310 -22.68 67.98 40.53
N THR A 311 -21.63 68.00 39.69
CA THR A 311 -21.29 67.02 38.62
C THR A 311 -22.34 66.62 37.58
#